data_AF-A0A5C7X647-F1
#
_entry.id   AF-A0A5C7X647-F1
#
_cell.length_a   1.000
_cell.length_b   1.000
_cell.length_c   1.000
_cell.angle_alpha   90.00
_cell.angle_beta   90.00
_cell.angle_gamma   90.00
#
_symmetry.space_group_name_H-M   'P 1'
#
loop_
_entity.id
_entity.type
_entity.pdbx_description
1 polymer ?
#
loop_
_entity_poly.entity_id
_entity_poly.type
_entity_poly.pdbx_seq_one_letter_code
_entity_poly.pdbx_strand_id
1 'polypeptide(L)'
;MLPTRTDVPRGRGAERHVVNSVRSRRRRAVGAAQSSSRYDPRMRGTAALSAIIITAATVVGGAACSSVKPPEPTAPTGEASSSTSAAPIGTQVGVAGEKMTITSGDSTAAYTVDNLQPVPPNASVLPAKGTMYAVDITIAAETGTTAVNGFWFVARTANGDTIAPTVGAVNPGITSGQLPAGQRLAAHLAFDVPAGEAIVQITLRDPKGKPLAAWSFA
;
A
#
# COMPACT_ATOMS: atom_id res chain seq x y z
N MET A 1 16.39 62.47 -3.66
CA MET A 1 15.08 62.78 -4.27
C MET A 1 14.95 61.96 -5.55
N LEU A 2 14.04 60.98 -5.58
CA LEU A 2 13.47 60.44 -6.83
C LEU A 2 12.19 61.26 -7.13
N PRO A 3 11.69 61.39 -8.38
CA PRO A 3 11.08 60.22 -9.05
C PRO A 3 11.05 60.16 -10.60
N THR A 4 10.73 58.95 -11.09
CA THR A 4 9.94 58.56 -12.29
C THR A 4 10.25 59.12 -13.70
N ARG A 5 10.49 58.23 -14.67
CA ARG A 5 9.41 57.68 -15.54
C ARG A 5 9.91 56.56 -16.47
N THR A 6 9.03 55.59 -16.60
CA THR A 6 8.98 54.43 -17.49
C THR A 6 8.79 54.85 -18.94
N ASP A 7 9.44 54.17 -19.90
CA ASP A 7 8.80 53.92 -21.20
C ASP A 7 9.31 52.62 -21.85
N VAL A 8 8.36 51.92 -22.47
CA VAL A 8 8.47 50.61 -23.13
C VAL A 8 8.48 50.84 -24.65
N PRO A 9 9.02 49.91 -25.44
CA PRO A 9 8.34 49.59 -26.69
C PRO A 9 7.99 48.12 -26.83
N ARG A 10 6.72 47.91 -27.14
CA ARG A 10 6.09 46.68 -27.62
C ARG A 10 6.65 46.32 -29.00
N GLY A 11 7.18 45.10 -29.13
CA GLY A 11 7.38 44.43 -30.42
C GLY A 11 6.35 43.33 -30.61
N ARG A 12 5.35 43.58 -31.46
CA ARG A 12 4.39 42.59 -31.98
C ARG A 12 5.04 41.74 -33.06
N GLY A 13 4.62 40.47 -33.15
CA GLY A 13 4.47 39.78 -34.42
C GLY A 13 5.37 38.56 -34.62
N ALA A 14 4.80 37.37 -34.50
CA ALA A 14 4.61 36.48 -35.64
C ALA A 14 4.09 35.11 -35.15
N GLU A 15 2.78 34.95 -35.22
CA GLU A 15 2.14 33.64 -35.37
C GLU A 15 2.73 32.95 -36.60
N ARG A 16 3.16 31.70 -36.45
CA ARG A 16 3.27 30.77 -37.57
C ARG A 16 2.51 29.50 -37.22
N HIS A 17 1.26 29.49 -37.69
CA HIS A 17 0.54 28.30 -38.08
C HIS A 17 1.45 27.39 -38.91
N VAL A 18 1.63 26.15 -38.47
CA VAL A 18 1.97 25.03 -39.37
C VAL A 18 0.86 24.00 -39.24
N VAL A 19 0.03 24.01 -40.27
CA VAL A 19 -0.98 23.00 -40.58
C VAL A 19 -0.31 21.89 -41.42
N ASN A 20 -0.89 20.69 -41.33
CA ASN A 20 -0.73 19.52 -42.21
C ASN A 20 0.49 18.61 -42.00
N SER A 21 0.23 17.37 -41.58
CA SER A 21 -0.21 16.37 -42.57
C SER A 21 -0.71 15.08 -41.92
N VAL A 22 -2.01 14.85 -42.10
CA VAL A 22 -2.64 13.53 -42.03
C VAL A 22 -2.03 12.66 -43.13
N ARG A 23 -1.39 11.54 -42.76
CA ARG A 23 -1.15 10.43 -43.68
C ARG A 23 -1.79 9.16 -43.14
N SER A 24 -3.02 8.97 -43.59
CA SER A 24 -3.69 7.69 -43.74
C SER A 24 -2.83 6.71 -44.54
N ARG A 25 -2.48 5.57 -43.92
CA ARG A 25 -2.21 4.33 -44.66
C ARG A 25 -3.17 3.25 -44.19
N ARG A 26 -4.13 2.95 -45.07
CA ARG A 26 -4.99 1.77 -45.02
C ARG A 26 -4.20 0.52 -45.44
N ARG A 27 -4.78 -0.63 -45.06
CA ARG A 27 -4.62 -2.02 -45.56
C ARG A 27 -3.44 -2.75 -44.89
N ARG A 28 -3.62 -3.90 -44.24
CA ARG A 28 -4.40 -5.10 -44.64
C ARG A 28 -4.86 -5.87 -43.40
N ALA A 29 -6.12 -6.28 -43.37
CA ALA A 29 -6.55 -7.49 -42.70
C ALA A 29 -6.09 -8.70 -43.55
N VAL A 30 -5.60 -9.77 -42.92
CA VAL A 30 -5.83 -11.20 -43.22
C VAL A 30 -5.06 -11.97 -42.13
N GLY A 31 -5.72 -12.90 -41.43
CA GLY A 31 -5.01 -13.91 -40.64
C GLY A 31 -5.71 -14.32 -39.35
N ALA A 32 -6.94 -14.81 -39.44
CA ALA A 32 -7.47 -15.69 -38.42
C ALA A 32 -6.65 -16.99 -38.42
N ALA A 33 -6.07 -17.34 -37.27
CA ALA A 33 -5.65 -18.70 -36.98
C ALA A 33 -6.16 -19.03 -35.57
N GLN A 34 -7.35 -19.61 -35.53
CA GLN A 34 -7.86 -20.36 -34.40
C GLN A 34 -6.90 -21.54 -34.16
N SER A 35 -6.18 -21.53 -33.03
CA SER A 35 -5.54 -22.74 -32.53
C SER A 35 -6.40 -23.30 -31.41
N SER A 36 -7.39 -24.10 -31.81
CA SER A 36 -8.13 -24.98 -30.92
C SER A 36 -7.22 -26.13 -30.51
N SER A 37 -6.52 -26.01 -29.38
CA SER A 37 -5.96 -27.18 -28.71
C SER A 37 -6.99 -27.70 -27.71
N ARG A 38 -7.72 -28.72 -28.13
CA ARG A 38 -8.50 -29.58 -27.25
C ARG A 38 -7.50 -30.34 -26.38
N TYR A 39 -7.49 -30.09 -25.08
CA TYR A 39 -6.89 -31.00 -24.12
C TYR A 39 -8.03 -31.70 -23.36
N ASP A 40 -8.21 -32.98 -23.68
CA ASP A 40 -9.19 -33.89 -23.10
C ASP A 40 -8.75 -34.27 -21.67
N PRO A 41 -9.67 -34.42 -20.69
CA PRO A 41 -9.37 -34.51 -19.28
C PRO A 41 -9.31 -35.97 -18.82
N ARG A 42 -8.11 -36.52 -18.64
CA ARG A 42 -7.95 -37.79 -17.90
C ARG A 42 -6.59 -37.86 -17.22
N MET A 43 -6.50 -37.40 -15.97
CA MET A 43 -5.65 -38.05 -14.97
C MET A 43 -6.36 -38.04 -13.62
N ARG A 44 -7.06 -39.16 -13.38
CA ARG A 44 -7.27 -39.74 -12.05
C ARG A 44 -5.88 -40.08 -11.49
N GLY A 45 -5.58 -39.65 -10.28
CA GLY A 45 -4.30 -39.97 -9.66
C GLY A 45 -4.20 -39.49 -8.22
N THR A 46 -4.75 -40.31 -7.32
CA THR A 46 -4.31 -40.52 -5.93
C THR A 46 -4.34 -39.31 -4.99
N ALA A 47 -5.39 -39.29 -4.16
CA ALA A 47 -5.37 -38.66 -2.85
C ALA A 47 -4.30 -39.33 -1.98
N ALA A 48 -3.35 -38.55 -1.47
CA ALA A 48 -2.43 -38.97 -0.42
C ALA A 48 -2.80 -38.23 0.87
N LEU A 49 -3.47 -38.94 1.76
CA LEU A 49 -3.67 -38.59 3.16
C LEU A 49 -2.31 -38.61 3.86
N SER A 50 -1.78 -37.44 4.22
CA SER A 50 -0.63 -37.35 5.12
C SER A 50 -1.11 -37.22 6.56
N ALA A 51 -0.96 -38.32 7.30
CA ALA A 51 -1.18 -38.40 8.74
C ALA A 51 -0.13 -37.54 9.48
N ILE A 52 -0.60 -36.64 10.35
CA ILE A 52 0.24 -35.89 11.29
C ILE A 52 0.35 -36.71 12.57
N ILE A 53 1.57 -37.15 12.87
CA ILE A 53 1.95 -37.81 14.13
C ILE A 53 2.12 -36.70 15.19
N ILE A 54 1.27 -36.75 16.22
CA ILE A 54 1.38 -35.91 17.41
C ILE A 54 2.34 -36.62 18.38
N THR A 55 3.53 -36.05 18.57
CA THR A 55 4.45 -36.49 19.62
C THR A 55 4.41 -35.47 20.75
N ALA A 56 3.75 -35.84 21.85
CA ALA A 56 3.79 -35.12 23.11
C ALA A 56 5.07 -35.48 23.87
N ALA A 57 5.83 -34.48 24.32
CA ALA A 57 6.95 -34.67 25.24
C ALA A 57 6.68 -33.84 26.51
N THR A 58 6.23 -34.53 27.56
CA THR A 58 6.21 -34.06 28.94
C THR A 58 7.59 -34.27 29.57
N VAL A 59 8.16 -33.24 30.20
CA VAL A 59 9.24 -33.42 31.20
C VAL A 59 8.88 -32.64 32.46
N VAL A 60 9.02 -33.38 33.57
CA VAL A 60 8.71 -33.09 34.95
C VAL A 60 9.92 -32.45 35.65
N GLY A 61 9.66 -31.55 36.61
CA GLY A 61 10.35 -31.55 37.90
C GLY A 61 11.32 -30.42 38.21
N GLY A 62 11.13 -29.81 39.39
CA GLY A 62 12.18 -29.07 40.10
C GLY A 62 11.69 -27.88 40.91
N ALA A 63 11.29 -28.09 42.16
CA ALA A 63 11.15 -27.05 43.17
C ALA A 63 12.51 -26.80 43.84
N ALA A 64 12.89 -25.53 44.04
CA ALA A 64 13.83 -25.13 45.09
C ALA A 64 13.62 -23.64 45.45
N CYS A 65 13.07 -23.41 46.64
CA CYS A 65 13.11 -22.11 47.33
C CYS A 65 14.55 -21.83 47.80
N SER A 66 15.00 -20.59 47.68
CA SER A 66 15.95 -19.99 48.63
C SER A 66 15.80 -18.48 48.61
N SER A 67 15.38 -17.94 49.75
CA SER A 67 15.38 -16.51 50.06
C SER A 67 16.82 -16.00 50.21
N VAL A 68 17.16 -14.90 49.52
CA VAL A 68 18.31 -14.07 49.87
C VAL A 68 17.82 -12.63 50.04
N LYS A 69 18.10 -12.08 51.22
CA LYS A 69 17.81 -10.71 51.69
C LYS A 69 18.77 -9.70 51.01
N PRO A 70 18.36 -8.43 50.79
CA PRO A 70 18.96 -7.54 49.79
C PRO A 70 20.16 -6.72 50.30
N PRO A 71 21.00 -6.20 49.39
CA PRO A 71 21.81 -5.02 49.62
C PRO A 71 21.17 -3.76 49.00
N GLU A 72 20.87 -2.78 49.85
CA GLU A 72 20.98 -1.34 49.57
C GLU A 72 22.48 -0.97 49.76
N PRO A 73 23.13 0.05 49.13
CA PRO A 73 22.61 1.27 48.49
C PRO A 73 23.26 1.64 47.12
N THR A 74 22.71 2.65 46.45
CA THR A 74 23.38 3.79 45.75
C THR A 74 22.52 4.22 44.57
N ALA A 75 21.95 5.42 44.65
CA ALA A 75 21.26 6.08 43.55
C ALA A 75 22.26 6.44 42.44
N PRO A 76 22.03 6.04 41.17
CA PRO A 76 22.63 6.71 40.05
C PRO A 76 21.74 7.88 39.64
N THR A 77 22.37 9.05 39.65
CA THR A 77 22.07 10.25 38.88
C THR A 77 21.29 9.95 37.60
N GLY A 78 20.15 10.62 37.44
CA GLY A 78 19.32 10.51 36.24
C GLY A 78 20.04 11.04 35.01
N GLU A 79 20.38 10.13 34.10
CA GLU A 79 20.43 10.43 32.68
C GLU A 79 19.15 9.88 32.07
N ALA A 80 18.33 10.78 31.53
CA ALA A 80 17.15 10.44 30.75
C ALA A 80 17.60 9.69 29.48
N SER A 81 17.72 8.36 29.61
CA SER A 81 17.78 7.47 28.47
C SER A 81 16.46 7.57 27.73
N SER A 82 16.56 8.10 26.51
CA SER A 82 15.48 8.17 25.55
C SER A 82 14.85 6.78 25.42
N SER A 83 13.58 6.68 25.76
CA SER A 83 12.81 5.46 25.58
C SER A 83 12.67 5.20 24.07
N THR A 84 13.41 4.22 23.56
CA THR A 84 13.06 3.55 22.30
C THR A 84 11.68 2.94 22.51
N SER A 85 10.65 3.61 22.00
CA SER A 85 9.28 3.10 21.98
C SER A 85 9.29 1.78 21.21
N ALA A 86 9.04 0.67 21.90
CA ALA A 86 8.85 -0.61 21.25
C ALA A 86 7.75 -0.47 20.19
N ALA A 87 8.01 -0.95 18.98
CA ALA A 87 7.02 -0.95 17.92
C ALA A 87 5.77 -1.72 18.39
N PRO A 88 4.55 -1.23 18.14
CA PRO A 88 3.33 -1.89 18.58
C PRO A 88 3.27 -3.36 18.14
N ILE A 89 2.97 -4.25 19.09
CA ILE A 89 2.76 -5.67 18.80
C ILE A 89 1.31 -5.84 18.37
N GLY A 90 1.09 -6.18 17.10
CA GLY A 90 -0.25 -6.42 16.54
C GLY A 90 -0.56 -5.51 15.37
N THR A 91 -1.78 -5.59 14.86
CA THR A 91 -2.27 -4.68 13.83
C THR A 91 -2.61 -3.34 14.47
N GLN A 92 -2.01 -2.26 13.99
CA GLN A 92 -2.38 -0.91 14.39
C GLN A 92 -3.72 -0.54 13.74
N VAL A 93 -4.63 0.08 14.46
CA VAL A 93 -5.93 0.49 13.94
C VAL A 93 -6.15 1.94 14.31
N GLY A 94 -6.52 2.75 13.34
CA GLY A 94 -6.82 4.17 13.52
C GLY A 94 -7.84 4.69 12.54
N VAL A 95 -8.01 6.00 12.55
CA VAL A 95 -8.93 6.71 11.65
C VAL A 95 -8.22 7.15 10.37
N ALA A 96 -8.97 7.48 9.32
CA ALA A 96 -8.43 8.06 8.10
C ALA A 96 -7.49 9.25 8.39
N GLY A 97 -6.35 9.31 7.68
CA GLY A 97 -5.32 10.33 7.84
C GLY A 97 -4.37 10.12 9.03
N GLU A 98 -4.69 9.23 9.97
CA GLU A 98 -3.83 8.96 11.12
C GLU A 98 -2.48 8.36 10.69
N LYS A 99 -1.38 8.86 11.27
CA LYS A 99 -0.02 8.40 10.97
C LYS A 99 0.30 7.15 11.77
N MET A 100 0.53 6.04 11.08
CA MET A 100 0.91 4.75 11.67
C MET A 100 2.36 4.41 11.36
N THR A 101 3.16 4.15 12.39
CA THR A 101 4.58 3.79 12.24
C THR A 101 4.73 2.28 12.28
N ILE A 102 5.26 1.70 11.19
CA ILE A 102 5.40 0.26 11.01
C ILE A 102 6.88 -0.09 10.90
N THR A 103 7.33 -1.00 11.78
CA THR A 103 8.67 -1.56 11.76
C THR A 103 8.63 -2.98 11.21
N SER A 104 9.48 -3.27 10.22
CA SER A 104 9.64 -4.60 9.61
C SER A 104 11.13 -4.87 9.37
N GLY A 105 11.66 -5.87 10.07
CA GLY A 105 13.12 -6.09 10.11
C GLY A 105 13.83 -4.82 10.58
N ASP A 106 14.83 -4.40 9.81
CA ASP A 106 15.64 -3.20 10.10
C ASP A 106 15.07 -1.91 9.50
N SER A 107 13.86 -1.96 8.93
CA SER A 107 13.20 -0.80 8.31
C SER A 107 12.04 -0.30 9.16
N THR A 108 11.88 1.01 9.24
CA THR A 108 10.72 1.67 9.85
C THR A 108 10.19 2.72 8.89
N ALA A 109 8.87 2.76 8.70
CA ALA A 109 8.19 3.75 7.88
C ALA A 109 6.89 4.22 8.51
N ALA A 110 6.57 5.49 8.31
CA ALA A 110 5.29 6.08 8.64
C ALA A 110 4.34 6.03 7.43
N TYR A 111 3.12 5.57 7.67
CA TYR A 111 2.07 5.43 6.67
C TYR A 111 0.87 6.31 7.04
N THR A 112 0.25 6.92 6.05
CA THR A 112 -1.11 7.48 6.18
C THR A 112 -1.95 7.00 5.00
N VAL A 113 -3.23 6.73 5.25
CA VAL A 113 -4.23 6.47 4.22
C VAL A 113 -5.43 7.36 4.51
N ASP A 114 -5.84 8.16 3.53
CA ASP A 114 -6.86 9.19 3.71
C ASP A 114 -7.65 9.45 2.42
N ASN A 115 -8.59 10.40 2.48
CA ASN A 115 -9.27 10.99 1.33
C ASN A 115 -9.93 9.96 0.41
N LEU A 116 -10.71 9.04 1.00
CA LEU A 116 -11.50 8.08 0.26
C LEU A 116 -12.59 8.79 -0.54
N GLN A 117 -12.49 8.74 -1.86
CA GLN A 117 -13.42 9.42 -2.75
C GLN A 117 -13.67 8.64 -4.05
N PRO A 118 -14.82 8.82 -4.71
CA PRO A 118 -15.06 8.27 -6.04
C PRO A 118 -14.02 8.78 -7.04
N VAL A 119 -13.53 7.91 -7.91
CA VAL A 119 -12.70 8.29 -9.06
C VAL A 119 -13.62 8.78 -10.18
N PRO A 120 -13.39 9.99 -10.73
CA PRO A 120 -14.14 10.46 -11.88
C PRO A 120 -14.05 9.47 -13.06
N PRO A 121 -15.13 9.24 -13.83
CA PRO A 121 -15.13 8.24 -14.91
C PRO A 121 -14.04 8.43 -15.97
N ASN A 122 -13.59 9.67 -16.19
CA ASN A 122 -12.54 10.04 -17.13
C ASN A 122 -11.12 10.02 -16.52
N ALA A 123 -10.99 9.79 -15.21
CA ALA A 123 -9.71 9.72 -14.50
C ALA A 123 -9.21 8.28 -14.29
N SER A 124 -10.10 7.28 -14.44
CA SER A 124 -9.71 5.86 -14.45
C SER A 124 -9.19 5.46 -15.83
N VAL A 125 -8.06 4.75 -15.87
CA VAL A 125 -7.54 4.16 -17.12
C VAL A 125 -8.06 2.74 -17.37
N LEU A 126 -8.78 2.16 -16.40
CA LEU A 126 -9.39 0.84 -16.49
C LEU A 126 -10.92 0.91 -16.37
N PRO A 127 -11.66 0.05 -17.10
CA PRO A 127 -13.10 -0.05 -16.94
C PRO A 127 -13.42 -0.65 -15.56
N ALA A 128 -14.24 0.06 -14.77
CA ALA A 128 -14.76 -0.42 -13.50
C ALA A 128 -16.02 -1.29 -13.71
N LYS A 129 -16.19 -2.32 -12.88
CA LYS A 129 -17.39 -3.16 -12.83
C LYS A 129 -18.47 -2.56 -11.93
N GLY A 130 -18.05 -1.86 -10.87
CA GLY A 130 -18.89 -1.05 -10.01
C GLY A 130 -18.44 0.40 -10.01
N THR A 131 -18.34 1.00 -8.83
CA THR A 131 -17.83 2.38 -8.68
C THR A 131 -16.38 2.32 -8.26
N MET A 132 -15.50 2.94 -9.05
CA MET A 132 -14.09 3.07 -8.68
C MET A 132 -13.95 4.13 -7.58
N TYR A 133 -13.32 3.78 -6.46
CA TYR A 133 -12.91 4.71 -5.40
C TYR A 133 -11.39 4.75 -5.31
N ALA A 134 -10.82 5.86 -4.87
CA ALA A 134 -9.40 5.97 -4.58
C ALA A 134 -9.15 6.58 -3.19
N VAL A 135 -8.01 6.22 -2.62
CA VAL A 135 -7.45 6.81 -1.40
C VAL A 135 -6.10 7.42 -1.69
N ASP A 136 -5.71 8.40 -0.88
CA ASP A 136 -4.38 8.98 -0.87
C ASP A 136 -3.50 8.22 0.11
N ILE A 137 -2.36 7.72 -0.37
CA ILE A 137 -1.37 7.01 0.43
C ILE A 137 -0.12 7.88 0.52
N THR A 138 0.34 8.12 1.75
CA THR A 138 1.70 8.58 2.00
C THR A 138 2.49 7.48 2.69
N ILE A 139 3.74 7.28 2.24
CA ILE A 139 4.72 6.45 2.93
C ILE A 139 5.99 7.27 3.10
N ALA A 140 6.48 7.43 4.32
CA ALA A 140 7.76 8.06 4.62
C ALA A 140 8.69 7.02 5.24
N ALA A 141 9.78 6.68 4.56
CA ALA A 141 10.78 5.75 5.08
C ALA A 141 11.66 6.49 6.10
N GLU A 142 11.59 6.06 7.37
CA GLU A 142 12.32 6.69 8.48
C GLU A 142 13.69 6.03 8.65
N THR A 143 13.75 4.70 8.61
CA THR A 143 14.99 3.92 8.70
C THR A 143 15.01 2.76 7.70
N GLY A 144 16.21 2.31 7.35
CA GLY A 144 16.40 1.18 6.42
C GLY A 144 15.88 1.47 5.01
N THR A 145 15.50 0.42 4.28
CA THR A 145 14.81 0.53 2.99
C THR A 145 13.44 -0.11 3.10
N THR A 146 12.40 0.66 2.86
CA THR A 146 11.02 0.19 2.94
C THR A 146 10.59 -0.34 1.58
N ALA A 147 10.26 -1.62 1.50
CA ALA A 147 9.59 -2.15 0.33
C ALA A 147 8.15 -1.60 0.27
N VAL A 148 7.72 -1.16 -0.91
CA VAL A 148 6.37 -0.63 -1.13
C VAL A 148 5.67 -1.45 -2.23
N ASN A 149 4.37 -1.69 -2.08
CA ASN A 149 3.56 -2.36 -3.09
C ASN A 149 2.07 -2.07 -2.88
N GLY A 150 1.38 -1.60 -3.93
CA GLY A 150 -0.06 -1.36 -3.90
C GLY A 150 -0.90 -2.60 -3.57
N PHE A 151 -0.46 -3.81 -3.95
CA PHE A 151 -1.17 -5.07 -3.67
C PHE A 151 -1.17 -5.50 -2.20
N TRP A 152 -0.37 -4.84 -1.36
CA TRP A 152 -0.36 -5.10 0.08
C TRP A 152 -1.50 -4.41 0.81
N PHE A 153 -2.12 -3.41 0.18
CA PHE A 153 -3.32 -2.76 0.68
C PHE A 153 -4.55 -3.51 0.19
N VAL A 154 -5.54 -3.68 1.07
CA VAL A 154 -6.87 -4.20 0.72
C VAL A 154 -7.93 -3.32 1.35
N ALA A 155 -9.05 -3.16 0.66
CA ALA A 155 -10.22 -2.53 1.24
C ALA A 155 -11.13 -3.56 1.89
N ARG A 156 -11.84 -3.16 2.93
CA ARG A 156 -12.94 -3.90 3.53
C ARG A 156 -14.22 -3.14 3.40
N THR A 157 -15.31 -3.86 3.13
CA THR A 157 -16.64 -3.28 3.06
C THR A 157 -17.41 -3.47 4.37
N ALA A 158 -18.51 -2.73 4.52
CA ALA A 158 -19.38 -2.83 5.69
C ALA A 158 -19.89 -4.26 5.97
N ASN A 159 -20.02 -5.08 4.92
CA ASN A 159 -20.46 -6.48 5.01
C ASN A 159 -19.32 -7.44 5.41
N GLY A 160 -18.09 -6.94 5.54
CA GLY A 160 -16.90 -7.73 5.90
C GLY A 160 -16.13 -8.30 4.71
N ASP A 161 -16.60 -8.06 3.48
CA ASP A 161 -15.92 -8.50 2.26
C ASP A 161 -14.60 -7.75 2.05
N THR A 162 -13.66 -8.42 1.40
CA THR A 162 -12.35 -7.85 1.07
C THR A 162 -12.27 -7.56 -0.41
N ILE A 163 -11.96 -6.31 -0.76
CA ILE A 163 -11.78 -5.86 -2.14
C ILE A 163 -10.29 -5.73 -2.42
N ALA A 164 -9.84 -6.40 -3.48
CA ALA A 164 -8.47 -6.27 -3.98
C ALA A 164 -8.25 -4.90 -4.63
N PRO A 165 -7.04 -4.31 -4.52
CA PRO A 165 -6.75 -3.04 -5.15
C PRO A 165 -6.70 -3.17 -6.67
N THR A 166 -7.12 -2.13 -7.36
CA THR A 166 -6.98 -1.98 -8.81
C THR A 166 -5.72 -1.16 -9.11
N VAL A 167 -4.56 -1.76 -8.87
CA VAL A 167 -3.25 -1.13 -9.08
C VAL A 167 -3.10 -0.67 -10.54
N GLY A 168 -2.69 0.58 -10.74
CA GLY A 168 -2.52 1.19 -12.06
C GLY A 168 -3.79 1.79 -12.67
N ALA A 169 -4.94 1.75 -11.98
CA ALA A 169 -6.17 2.37 -12.48
C ALA A 169 -6.18 3.92 -12.41
N VAL A 170 -5.33 4.52 -11.58
CA VAL A 170 -5.26 5.97 -11.34
C VAL A 170 -3.83 6.48 -11.44
N ASN A 171 -3.66 7.79 -11.69
CA ASN A 171 -2.36 8.45 -11.86
C ASN A 171 -2.28 9.73 -10.99
N PRO A 172 -1.21 9.94 -10.20
CA PRO A 172 -0.13 9.00 -9.88
C PRO A 172 -0.63 7.79 -9.07
N GLY A 173 -0.33 6.58 -9.53
CA GLY A 173 -0.68 5.34 -8.84
C GLY A 173 0.51 4.75 -8.08
N ILE A 174 0.25 4.09 -6.95
CA ILE A 174 1.30 3.33 -6.24
C ILE A 174 1.66 2.06 -7.03
N THR A 175 2.95 1.82 -7.24
CA THR A 175 3.49 0.58 -7.81
C THR A 175 4.39 -0.14 -6.81
N SER A 176 4.91 -1.31 -7.19
CA SER A 176 5.95 -1.97 -6.40
C SER A 176 7.28 -1.22 -6.50
N GLY A 177 8.05 -1.17 -5.41
CA GLY A 177 9.36 -0.53 -5.41
C GLY A 177 10.08 -0.63 -4.06
N GLN A 178 11.18 0.10 -3.97
CA GLN A 178 11.97 0.27 -2.75
C GLN A 178 12.05 1.77 -2.44
N LEU A 179 11.81 2.13 -1.19
CA LEU A 179 11.84 3.49 -0.68
C LEU A 179 12.96 3.61 0.37
N PRO A 180 14.15 4.13 0.00
CA PRO A 180 15.25 4.35 0.94
C PRO A 180 14.88 5.32 2.07
N ALA A 181 15.52 5.16 3.23
CA ALA A 181 15.37 6.08 4.37
C ALA A 181 15.53 7.55 3.96
N GLY A 182 14.71 8.41 4.57
CA GLY A 182 14.62 9.84 4.27
C GLY A 182 13.76 10.17 3.04
N GLN A 183 13.33 9.19 2.25
CA GLN A 183 12.44 9.42 1.11
C GLN A 183 10.95 9.29 1.49
N ARG A 184 10.12 9.94 0.66
CA ARG A 184 8.67 9.91 0.78
C ARG A 184 8.02 9.56 -0.55
N LEU A 185 7.01 8.71 -0.49
CA LEU A 185 6.07 8.42 -1.58
C LEU A 185 4.73 9.06 -1.24
N ALA A 186 4.13 9.74 -2.22
CA ALA A 186 2.72 10.14 -2.20
C ALA A 186 2.07 9.61 -3.49
N ALA A 187 1.01 8.83 -3.36
CA ALA A 187 0.38 8.17 -4.50
C ALA A 187 -1.09 7.85 -4.21
N HIS A 188 -1.86 7.59 -5.26
CA HIS A 188 -3.23 7.12 -5.16
C HIS A 188 -3.30 5.61 -5.31
N LEU A 189 -4.29 5.01 -4.65
CA LEU A 189 -4.65 3.61 -4.83
C LEU A 189 -6.15 3.47 -5.01
N ALA A 190 -6.54 2.78 -6.08
CA ALA A 190 -7.94 2.62 -6.43
C ALA A 190 -8.49 1.22 -6.09
N PHE A 191 -9.80 1.14 -5.93
CA PHE A 191 -10.58 -0.06 -5.67
C PHE A 191 -11.87 0.00 -6.50
N ASP A 192 -12.15 -1.06 -7.25
CA ASP A 192 -13.42 -1.25 -7.95
C ASP A 192 -14.46 -1.82 -6.98
N VAL A 193 -15.32 -0.95 -6.44
CA VAL A 193 -16.27 -1.30 -5.37
C VAL A 193 -17.57 -1.81 -5.98
N PRO A 194 -18.04 -3.01 -5.62
CA PRO A 194 -19.32 -3.53 -6.10
C PRO A 194 -20.49 -2.59 -5.82
N ALA A 195 -21.49 -2.60 -6.70
CA ALA A 195 -22.67 -1.76 -6.54
C ALA A 195 -23.40 -2.08 -5.23
N GLY A 196 -23.73 -1.04 -4.46
CA GLY A 196 -24.39 -1.15 -3.16
C GLY A 196 -23.47 -1.41 -1.98
N GLU A 197 -22.16 -1.52 -2.19
CA GLU A 197 -21.16 -1.62 -1.13
C GLU A 197 -20.45 -0.29 -0.87
N ALA A 198 -19.89 -0.15 0.34
CA ALA A 198 -19.06 0.97 0.74
C ALA A 198 -17.79 0.45 1.43
N ILE A 199 -16.66 1.07 1.14
CA ILE A 199 -15.41 0.82 1.85
C ILE A 199 -15.51 1.45 3.24
N VAL A 200 -15.26 0.67 4.28
CA VAL A 200 -15.22 1.14 5.68
C VAL A 200 -13.82 1.15 6.25
N GLN A 201 -12.88 0.43 5.64
CA GLN A 201 -11.52 0.29 6.12
C GLN A 201 -10.55 -0.02 4.97
N ILE A 202 -9.33 0.52 5.05
CA ILE A 202 -8.19 0.09 4.24
C ILE A 202 -7.15 -0.55 5.17
N THR A 203 -6.67 -1.74 4.82
CA THR A 203 -5.71 -2.51 5.62
C THR A 203 -4.42 -2.72 4.85
N LEU A 204 -3.29 -2.31 5.43
CA LEU A 204 -1.94 -2.68 4.99
C LEU A 204 -1.59 -4.07 5.54
N ARG A 205 -1.04 -4.91 4.68
CA ARG A 205 -0.54 -6.26 5.01
C ARG A 205 0.94 -6.40 4.72
N ASP A 206 1.58 -7.36 5.36
CA ASP A 206 2.91 -7.80 4.97
C ASP A 206 2.88 -8.65 3.68
N PRO A 207 4.04 -8.99 3.09
CA PRO A 207 4.09 -9.81 1.87
C PRO A 207 3.47 -11.21 2.02
N LYS A 208 3.29 -11.71 3.25
CA LYS A 208 2.67 -13.00 3.56
C LYS A 208 1.17 -12.87 3.84
N GLY A 209 0.62 -11.66 3.80
CA GLY A 209 -0.79 -11.35 3.99
C GLY A 209 -1.19 -11.05 5.45
N LYS A 210 -0.25 -10.99 6.40
CA LYS A 210 -0.55 -10.64 7.80
C LYS A 210 -0.89 -9.14 7.90
N PRO A 211 -1.99 -8.74 8.56
CA PRO A 211 -2.33 -7.33 8.73
C PRO A 211 -1.32 -6.61 9.64
N LEU A 212 -0.91 -5.41 9.22
CA LEU A 212 0.06 -4.54 9.92
C LEU A 212 -0.60 -3.27 10.45
N ALA A 213 -1.42 -2.62 9.62
CA ALA A 213 -2.15 -1.41 9.97
C ALA A 213 -3.50 -1.35 9.26
N ALA A 214 -4.46 -0.64 9.84
CA ALA A 214 -5.75 -0.38 9.21
C ALA A 214 -6.27 1.02 9.54
N TRP A 215 -6.87 1.68 8.53
CA TRP A 215 -7.47 3.01 8.62
C TRP A 215 -8.97 2.90 8.34
N SER A 216 -9.79 3.36 9.29
CA SER A 216 -11.25 3.33 9.21
C SER A 216 -11.81 4.65 8.65
N PHE A 217 -12.85 4.56 7.84
CA PHE A 217 -13.53 5.69 7.15
C PHE A 217 -14.98 5.89 7.62
N ALA A 218 -15.33 5.33 8.78
CA ALA A 218 -16.67 5.40 9.37
C ALA A 218 -16.98 6.75 10.02
#